data_AF-A0AAU7NKH3-F1
#
_entry.id   AF-A0AAU7NKH3-F1
#
_cell.length_a   1.000
_cell.length_b   1.000
_cell.length_c   1.000
_cell.angle_alpha   90.00
_cell.angle_beta   90.00
_cell.angle_gamma   90.00
#
_symmetry.space_group_name_H-M   'P 1'
#
loop_
_entity.id
_entity.type
_entity.pdbx_description
1 polymer ?
#
loop_
_entity_poly.entity_id
_entity_poly.type
_entity_poly.pdbx_seq_one_letter_code
_entity_poly.pdbx_strand_id
1 'polypeptide(L)'
;MDNTYKIKLENVTKEYDLFKSKSDKLKNFFNIGKVDVPHFWSLKGVSLTIKKGETFGIIGVNGSGKSTISNIISGIIPQTTGMVDVKGDTSIIAIGAGLKRNLTGAENIRLKGLMQGLTIKEIDEVRDSIIDFADIGTFIDQPVKDYSSGMRSRLGFAIAVHINPDIMIIDEALSVGDDTFYQKCVDKIMEFKEQGKTILFVSHSLNQVKMICDRVAWMHFGELREIGETEEVIEHYRKFSSDFKKKTAKERKKYQQDKKKEQIKFNIDEYRKSLIEDEVKKGIDKNQAEKDVQERMYHQITPDKMSLTTRIVTGIAILGLAFFALVNISGHSVTNSLEHPTTLMHPVQHKVR
;
A
#
# COMPACT_ATOMS: atom_id res chain seq x y z
N MET A 1 -13.21 21.81 -13.01
CA MET A 1 -12.16 20.87 -12.56
C MET A 1 -12.19 19.69 -13.53
N ASP A 2 -11.06 19.39 -14.14
CA ASP A 2 -10.97 18.45 -15.25
C ASP A 2 -11.46 17.05 -14.82
N ASN A 3 -12.55 16.60 -15.43
CA ASN A 3 -13.31 15.41 -15.03
C ASN A 3 -12.77 14.14 -15.73
N THR A 4 -11.52 14.21 -16.21
CA THR A 4 -10.91 13.24 -17.13
C THR A 4 -10.22 12.08 -16.42
N TYR A 5 -9.82 12.23 -15.15
CA TYR A 5 -9.10 11.19 -14.40
C TYR A 5 -9.84 10.69 -13.15
N LYS A 6 -9.61 9.41 -12.82
CA LYS A 6 -10.06 8.76 -11.59
C LYS A 6 -8.91 8.54 -10.60
N ILE A 7 -7.69 8.34 -11.10
CA ILE A 7 -6.47 8.21 -10.30
C ILE A 7 -5.36 9.07 -10.92
N LYS A 8 -4.66 9.85 -10.09
CA LYS A 8 -3.51 10.65 -10.50
C LYS A 8 -2.37 10.49 -9.49
N LEU A 9 -1.20 10.14 -9.99
CA LEU A 9 0.06 10.12 -9.25
C LEU A 9 0.98 11.18 -9.83
N GLU A 10 1.57 12.02 -8.99
CA GLU A 10 2.58 12.99 -9.40
C GLU A 10 3.85 12.84 -8.54
N ASN A 11 4.94 12.48 -9.22
CA ASN A 11 6.29 12.35 -8.67
C ASN A 11 6.34 11.49 -7.40
N VAL A 12 5.53 10.43 -7.37
CA VAL A 12 5.36 9.57 -6.20
C VAL A 12 6.64 8.78 -5.94
N THR A 13 7.17 8.90 -4.73
CA THR A 13 8.31 8.11 -4.26
C THR A 13 7.92 7.24 -3.08
N LYS A 14 8.64 6.13 -2.89
CA LYS A 14 8.45 5.28 -1.73
C LYS A 14 9.76 4.65 -1.29
N GLU A 15 10.19 5.03 -0.11
CA GLU A 15 11.35 4.50 0.60
C GLU A 15 10.92 3.42 1.59
N TYR A 16 11.76 2.39 1.75
CA TYR A 16 11.62 1.40 2.79
C TYR A 16 12.93 1.28 3.59
N ASP A 17 12.80 1.42 4.90
CA ASP A 17 13.85 1.13 5.86
C ASP A 17 13.97 -0.38 6.11
N LEU A 18 15.18 -0.91 6.01
CA LEU A 18 15.52 -2.31 6.28
C LEU A 18 16.03 -2.46 7.71
N PHE A 19 15.15 -2.21 8.69
CA PHE A 19 15.45 -2.46 10.10
C PHE A 19 15.70 -3.94 10.35
N LYS A 20 16.78 -4.26 11.10
CA LYS A 20 17.07 -5.64 11.53
C LYS A 20 16.20 -6.08 12.70
N SER A 21 15.76 -5.15 13.55
CA SER A 21 14.96 -5.45 14.75
C SER A 21 13.88 -4.38 15.03
N LYS A 22 12.84 -4.77 15.79
CA LYS A 22 11.81 -3.84 16.28
C LYS A 22 12.40 -2.77 17.20
N SER A 23 13.42 -3.12 17.97
CA SER A 23 14.13 -2.20 18.87
C SER A 23 14.85 -1.09 18.10
N ASP A 24 15.44 -1.41 16.94
CA ASP A 24 16.09 -0.41 16.08
C ASP A 24 15.07 0.58 15.49
N LYS A 25 13.88 0.09 15.14
CA LYS A 25 12.77 0.95 14.70
C LYS A 25 12.35 1.94 15.79
N LEU A 26 12.23 1.47 17.03
CA LEU A 26 11.87 2.32 18.17
C LEU A 26 12.96 3.35 18.49
N LYS A 27 14.23 2.94 18.47
CA LYS A 27 15.37 3.85 18.65
C LYS A 27 15.40 4.94 17.58
N ASN A 28 15.18 4.59 16.30
CA ASN A 28 15.14 5.56 15.21
C ASN A 28 13.95 6.53 15.34
N PHE A 29 12.78 6.04 15.74
CA PHE A 29 11.60 6.88 15.97
C PHE A 29 11.84 7.96 17.05
N PHE A 30 12.52 7.60 18.14
CA PHE A 30 12.90 8.54 19.20
C PHE A 30 14.23 9.28 18.94
N ASN A 31 14.88 9.07 17.79
CA ASN A 31 16.24 9.52 17.48
C ASN A 31 17.28 9.17 18.59
N ILE A 32 17.13 8.02 19.24
CA ILE A 32 18.07 7.55 20.28
C ILE A 32 19.23 6.81 19.61
N GLY A 33 20.34 7.51 19.42
CA GLY A 33 21.55 7.01 18.76
C GLY A 33 21.51 7.16 17.22
N LYS A 34 22.68 7.25 16.59
CA LYS A 34 22.81 7.19 15.12
C LYS A 34 22.76 5.74 14.69
N VAL A 35 21.57 5.25 14.33
CA VAL A 35 21.44 3.97 13.62
C VAL A 35 21.43 4.30 12.14
N ASP A 36 22.50 3.94 11.43
CA ASP A 36 22.50 3.98 9.97
C ASP A 36 21.66 2.79 9.48
N VAL A 37 20.41 3.06 9.12
CA VAL A 37 19.45 2.05 8.70
C VAL A 37 19.57 1.90 7.19
N PRO A 38 19.94 0.71 6.68
CA PRO A 38 19.94 0.49 5.24
C PRO A 38 18.53 0.74 4.71
N HIS A 39 18.40 1.51 3.64
CA HIS A 39 17.12 1.82 3.01
C HIS A 39 17.21 1.55 1.52
N PHE A 40 16.06 1.49 0.85
CA PHE A 40 15.99 1.47 -0.60
C PHE A 40 14.73 2.16 -1.11
N TRP A 41 14.83 2.75 -2.30
CA TRP A 41 13.71 3.37 -2.99
C TRP A 41 13.00 2.36 -3.89
N SER A 42 11.82 1.96 -3.47
CA SER A 42 10.93 1.09 -4.26
C SER A 42 10.25 1.85 -5.40
N LEU A 43 10.01 3.15 -5.24
CA LEU A 43 9.52 4.08 -6.27
C LEU A 43 10.36 5.35 -6.27
N LYS A 44 10.73 5.83 -7.45
CA LYS A 44 11.69 6.91 -7.70
C LYS A 44 11.09 8.03 -8.55
N GLY A 45 9.92 8.54 -8.15
CA GLY A 45 9.30 9.69 -8.81
C GLY A 45 8.34 9.28 -9.93
N VAL A 46 7.39 8.42 -9.60
CA VAL A 46 6.42 7.88 -10.56
C VAL A 46 5.26 8.85 -10.76
N SER A 47 5.04 9.26 -12.01
CA SER A 47 3.92 10.10 -12.43
C SER A 47 3.06 9.37 -13.44
N LEU A 48 1.76 9.20 -13.17
CA LEU A 48 0.81 8.58 -14.10
C LEU A 48 -0.60 9.09 -13.86
N THR A 49 -1.48 8.92 -14.85
CA THR A 49 -2.88 9.31 -14.78
C THR A 49 -3.75 8.24 -15.43
N ILE A 50 -4.77 7.79 -14.70
CA ILE A 50 -5.75 6.79 -15.12
C ILE A 50 -7.09 7.48 -15.27
N LYS A 51 -7.69 7.34 -16.45
CA LYS A 51 -8.97 7.94 -16.83
C LYS A 51 -10.12 7.21 -16.14
N LYS A 52 -11.26 7.90 -16.02
CA LYS A 52 -12.49 7.26 -15.54
C LYS A 52 -12.94 6.18 -16.54
N GLY A 53 -13.23 4.98 -16.05
CA GLY A 53 -13.71 3.85 -16.85
C GLY A 53 -12.63 3.14 -17.65
N GLU A 54 -11.36 3.51 -17.47
CA GLU A 54 -10.22 2.87 -18.11
C GLU A 54 -9.81 1.61 -17.33
N THR A 55 -9.48 0.55 -18.07
CA THR A 55 -8.77 -0.60 -17.51
C THR A 55 -7.28 -0.42 -17.77
N PHE A 56 -6.53 -0.09 -16.71
CA PHE A 56 -5.12 0.27 -16.77
C PHE A 56 -4.24 -0.85 -16.22
N GLY A 57 -3.31 -1.34 -17.02
CA GLY A 57 -2.37 -2.38 -16.63
C GLY A 57 -1.08 -1.83 -16.01
N ILE A 58 -0.51 -2.51 -15.01
CA ILE A 58 0.87 -2.31 -14.58
C ILE A 58 1.65 -3.60 -14.78
N ILE A 59 2.67 -3.55 -15.65
CA ILE A 59 3.57 -4.66 -15.95
C ILE A 59 5.00 -4.36 -15.52
N GLY A 60 5.81 -5.39 -15.39
CA GLY A 60 7.20 -5.26 -14.96
C GLY A 60 7.70 -6.49 -14.23
N VAL A 61 9.03 -6.62 -14.14
CA VAL A 61 9.68 -7.73 -13.43
C VAL A 61 9.41 -7.71 -11.93
N ASN A 62 9.67 -8.81 -11.23
CA ASN A 62 9.54 -8.86 -9.77
C ASN A 62 10.47 -7.82 -9.12
N GLY A 63 9.96 -7.10 -8.12
CA GLY A 63 10.70 -6.02 -7.46
C GLY A 63 10.77 -4.70 -8.26
N SER A 64 9.99 -4.54 -9.33
CA SER A 64 9.91 -3.28 -10.09
C SER A 64 9.08 -2.17 -9.44
N GLY A 65 8.30 -2.48 -8.39
CA GLY A 65 7.46 -1.51 -7.67
C GLY A 65 5.95 -1.61 -7.93
N LYS A 66 5.49 -2.59 -8.73
CA LYS A 66 4.05 -2.73 -9.09
C LYS A 66 3.11 -2.82 -7.89
N SER A 67 3.34 -3.77 -6.98
CA SER A 67 2.53 -3.93 -5.77
C SER A 67 2.68 -2.74 -4.82
N THR A 68 3.82 -2.03 -4.84
CA THR A 68 3.97 -0.78 -4.08
C THR A 68 3.03 0.30 -4.61
N ILE A 69 2.98 0.51 -5.93
CA ILE A 69 2.04 1.46 -6.56
C ILE A 69 0.60 1.06 -6.27
N SER A 70 0.26 -0.22 -6.45
CA SER A 70 -1.06 -0.79 -6.14
C SER A 70 -1.49 -0.52 -4.69
N ASN A 71 -0.58 -0.74 -3.73
CA ASN A 71 -0.82 -0.50 -2.31
C ASN A 71 -0.95 0.99 -1.96
N ILE A 72 -0.26 1.88 -2.69
CA ILE A 72 -0.40 3.34 -2.53
C ILE A 72 -1.75 3.81 -3.07
N ILE A 73 -2.13 3.37 -4.27
CA ILE A 73 -3.43 3.73 -4.88
C ILE A 73 -4.60 3.22 -4.02
N SER A 74 -4.49 2.02 -3.44
CA SER A 74 -5.52 1.46 -2.54
C SER A 74 -5.51 2.07 -1.13
N GLY A 75 -4.59 2.97 -0.81
CA GLY A 75 -4.48 3.57 0.52
C GLY A 75 -3.98 2.63 1.62
N ILE A 76 -3.48 1.43 1.29
CA ILE A 76 -2.92 0.48 2.27
C ILE A 76 -1.63 1.02 2.87
N ILE A 77 -0.80 1.66 2.05
CA ILE A 77 0.43 2.32 2.49
C ILE A 77 0.47 3.75 1.96
N PRO A 78 1.00 4.72 2.74
CA PRO A 78 1.24 6.06 2.23
C PRO A 78 2.51 6.09 1.36
N GLN A 79 2.57 7.05 0.45
CA GLN A 79 3.80 7.43 -0.26
C GLN A 79 4.81 8.12 0.69
N THR A 80 6.09 8.17 0.28
CA THR A 80 7.14 8.90 1.01
C THR A 80 7.22 10.36 0.57
N THR A 81 7.12 10.63 -0.73
CA THR A 81 6.92 11.98 -1.32
C THR A 81 5.98 11.91 -2.51
N GLY A 82 5.53 13.08 -2.96
CA GLY A 82 4.66 13.23 -4.12
C GLY A 82 3.18 13.20 -3.77
N MET A 83 2.35 13.39 -4.79
CA MET A 83 0.91 13.52 -4.65
C MET A 83 0.20 12.27 -5.18
N VAL A 84 -0.78 11.82 -4.42
CA VAL A 84 -1.70 10.74 -4.77
C VAL A 84 -3.12 11.31 -4.67
N ASP A 85 -3.84 11.32 -5.79
CA ASP A 85 -5.24 11.73 -5.84
C ASP A 85 -6.09 10.60 -6.43
N VAL A 86 -6.97 10.04 -5.61
CA VAL A 86 -7.83 8.90 -5.92
C VAL A 86 -9.27 9.31 -5.66
N LYS A 87 -10.09 9.32 -6.70
CA LYS A 87 -11.46 9.82 -6.64
C LYS A 87 -12.45 8.66 -6.57
N GLY A 88 -12.85 8.26 -5.36
CA GLY A 88 -13.85 7.21 -5.13
C GLY A 88 -13.27 5.99 -4.41
N ASP A 89 -14.14 5.05 -4.07
CA ASP A 89 -13.77 3.90 -3.25
C ASP A 89 -12.98 2.85 -4.03
N THR A 90 -11.87 2.42 -3.43
CA THR A 90 -11.01 1.37 -3.98
C THR A 90 -11.28 0.03 -3.31
N SER A 91 -11.40 -1.04 -4.08
CA SER A 91 -11.40 -2.42 -3.58
C SER A 91 -10.22 -3.19 -4.16
N ILE A 92 -9.41 -3.77 -3.27
CA ILE A 92 -8.26 -4.59 -3.66
C ILE A 92 -8.63 -6.08 -3.67
N ILE A 93 -8.30 -6.72 -4.79
CA ILE A 93 -8.36 -8.15 -5.01
C ILE A 93 -6.92 -8.66 -5.03
N ALA A 94 -6.49 -9.26 -3.92
CA ALA A 94 -5.17 -9.85 -3.77
C ALA A 94 -5.29 -11.30 -3.27
N ILE A 95 -4.28 -12.13 -3.57
CA ILE A 95 -4.17 -13.52 -3.10
C ILE A 95 -4.14 -13.51 -1.56
N GLY A 96 -5.32 -13.67 -0.95
CA GLY A 96 -5.49 -13.69 0.50
C GLY A 96 -6.47 -12.66 1.06
N ALA A 97 -7.02 -11.74 0.25
CA ALA A 97 -8.15 -10.82 0.48
C ALA A 97 -8.36 -10.22 1.89
N GLY A 98 -7.39 -10.31 2.80
CA GLY A 98 -7.50 -9.95 4.20
C GLY A 98 -8.60 -10.70 4.98
N LEU A 99 -8.93 -11.95 4.62
CA LEU A 99 -9.92 -12.73 5.37
C LEU A 99 -9.40 -13.07 6.79
N LYS A 100 -10.26 -12.94 7.80
CA LYS A 100 -9.98 -13.33 9.18
C LYS A 100 -10.13 -14.84 9.32
N ARG A 101 -9.00 -15.51 9.54
CA ARG A 101 -8.91 -16.98 9.61
C ARG A 101 -9.77 -17.62 10.71
N ASN A 102 -10.01 -16.90 11.81
CA ASN A 102 -10.79 -17.40 12.94
C ASN A 102 -12.31 -17.24 12.75
N LEU A 103 -12.73 -16.49 11.73
CA LEU A 103 -14.14 -16.29 11.40
C LEU A 103 -14.57 -17.24 10.28
N THR A 104 -15.87 -17.51 10.19
CA THR A 104 -16.48 -18.25 9.08
C THR A 104 -16.45 -17.45 7.78
N GLY A 105 -16.75 -18.10 6.65
CA GLY A 105 -16.89 -17.42 5.37
C GLY A 105 -18.01 -16.36 5.42
N ALA A 106 -19.18 -16.71 5.95
CA ALA A 106 -20.30 -15.78 6.12
C ALA A 106 -19.96 -14.57 7.00
N GLU A 107 -19.27 -14.79 8.12
CA GLU A 107 -18.79 -13.71 8.98
C GLU A 107 -17.77 -12.81 8.28
N ASN A 108 -16.92 -13.38 7.42
CA ASN A 108 -15.99 -12.60 6.62
C ASN A 108 -16.69 -11.75 5.56
N ILE A 109 -17.75 -12.25 4.90
CA ILE A 109 -18.58 -11.47 3.97
C ILE A 109 -19.11 -10.24 4.71
N ARG A 110 -19.73 -10.46 5.88
CA ARG A 110 -20.30 -9.38 6.69
C ARG A 110 -19.25 -8.38 7.17
N LEU A 111 -18.13 -8.87 7.72
CA LEU A 111 -17.03 -8.02 8.18
C LEU A 111 -16.50 -7.13 7.05
N LYS A 112 -16.30 -7.71 5.86
CA LYS A 112 -15.78 -6.98 4.71
C LYS A 112 -16.77 -5.95 4.17
N GLY A 113 -18.06 -6.29 4.06
CA GLY A 113 -19.08 -5.33 3.68
C GLY A 113 -19.12 -4.12 4.62
N LEU A 114 -19.10 -4.37 5.94
CA LEU A 114 -19.07 -3.30 6.94
C LEU A 114 -17.82 -2.43 6.84
N MET A 115 -16.66 -3.03 6.62
CA MET A 115 -15.39 -2.30 6.44
C MET A 115 -15.39 -1.42 5.19
N GLN A 116 -16.23 -1.73 4.20
CA GLN A 116 -16.39 -0.98 2.96
C GLN A 116 -17.57 0.02 3.04
N GLY A 117 -18.17 0.19 4.22
CA GLY A 117 -19.24 1.16 4.45
C GLY A 117 -20.64 0.68 4.10
N LEU A 118 -20.82 -0.60 3.73
CA LEU A 118 -22.15 -1.15 3.48
C LEU A 118 -22.94 -1.32 4.77
N THR A 119 -24.23 -1.06 4.69
CA THR A 119 -25.20 -1.38 5.74
C THR A 119 -25.43 -2.88 5.82
N ILE A 120 -25.94 -3.36 6.96
CA ILE A 120 -26.31 -4.78 7.13
C ILE A 120 -27.31 -5.22 6.06
N LYS A 121 -28.24 -4.35 5.68
CA LYS A 121 -29.25 -4.63 4.66
C LYS A 121 -28.62 -4.85 3.29
N GLU A 122 -27.73 -3.95 2.85
CA GLU A 122 -27.02 -4.09 1.57
C GLU A 122 -26.15 -5.34 1.53
N ILE A 123 -25.55 -5.71 2.67
CA ILE A 123 -24.78 -6.96 2.79
C ILE A 123 -25.68 -8.18 2.59
N ASP A 124 -26.84 -8.21 3.25
CA ASP A 124 -27.78 -9.33 3.14
C ASP A 124 -28.33 -9.47 1.70
N GLU A 125 -28.49 -8.35 0.97
CA GLU A 125 -28.94 -8.34 -0.43
C GLU A 125 -27.91 -8.97 -1.39
N VAL A 126 -26.61 -8.81 -1.14
CA VAL A 126 -25.54 -9.35 -2.01
C VAL A 126 -24.95 -10.67 -1.50
N ARG A 127 -25.25 -11.07 -0.26
CA ARG A 127 -24.62 -12.21 0.42
C ARG A 127 -24.74 -13.50 -0.39
N ASP A 128 -25.95 -13.83 -0.83
CA ASP A 128 -26.20 -15.12 -1.48
C ASP A 128 -25.52 -15.16 -2.86
N SER A 129 -25.50 -14.04 -3.60
CA SER A 129 -24.73 -13.92 -4.85
C SER A 129 -23.22 -14.08 -4.63
N ILE A 130 -22.67 -13.59 -3.52
CA ILE A 130 -21.26 -13.81 -3.15
C ILE A 130 -20.99 -15.30 -2.92
N ILE A 131 -21.88 -15.98 -2.20
CA ILE A 131 -21.74 -17.41 -1.88
C ILE A 131 -21.78 -18.25 -3.16
N ASP A 132 -22.76 -17.97 -4.02
CA ASP A 132 -22.93 -18.66 -5.31
C ASP A 132 -21.75 -18.42 -6.25
N PHE A 133 -21.21 -17.19 -6.28
CA PHE A 133 -20.04 -16.88 -7.09
C PHE A 133 -18.79 -17.58 -6.57
N ALA A 134 -18.58 -17.60 -5.25
CA ALA A 134 -17.41 -18.22 -4.62
C ALA A 134 -17.36 -19.73 -4.83
N ASP A 135 -18.53 -20.38 -4.94
CA ASP A 135 -18.66 -21.82 -5.24
C ASP A 135 -17.83 -22.68 -4.28
N ILE A 136 -18.01 -22.45 -2.97
CA ILE A 136 -17.34 -23.17 -1.88
C ILE A 136 -18.29 -24.07 -1.08
N GLY A 137 -19.57 -24.12 -1.45
CA GLY A 137 -20.59 -24.98 -0.85
C GLY A 137 -20.73 -24.80 0.67
N THR A 138 -20.85 -25.92 1.39
CA THR A 138 -21.08 -25.95 2.85
C THR A 138 -19.91 -25.41 3.68
N PHE A 139 -18.75 -25.15 3.07
CA PHE A 139 -17.63 -24.55 3.79
C PHE A 139 -17.90 -23.10 4.18
N ILE A 140 -18.92 -22.44 3.62
CA ILE A 140 -19.25 -21.05 3.98
C ILE A 140 -19.44 -20.84 5.48
N ASP A 141 -19.97 -21.84 6.19
CA ASP A 141 -20.21 -21.83 7.64
C ASP A 141 -19.02 -22.36 8.45
N GLN A 142 -17.92 -22.76 7.79
CA GLN A 142 -16.70 -23.22 8.43
C GLN A 142 -15.69 -22.08 8.59
N PRO A 143 -14.86 -22.10 9.65
CA PRO A 143 -13.77 -21.14 9.82
C PRO A 143 -12.80 -21.12 8.63
N VAL A 144 -12.41 -19.92 8.19
CA VAL A 144 -11.53 -19.71 7.02
C VAL A 144 -10.12 -20.33 7.20
N LYS A 145 -9.69 -20.59 8.44
CA LYS A 145 -8.44 -21.32 8.71
C LYS A 145 -8.42 -22.72 8.09
N ASP A 146 -9.59 -23.34 7.89
CA ASP A 146 -9.75 -24.69 7.38
C ASP A 146 -9.92 -24.72 5.85
N TYR A 147 -9.96 -23.55 5.20
CA TYR A 147 -10.10 -23.44 3.75
C TYR A 147 -8.77 -23.78 3.05
N SER A 148 -8.87 -24.31 1.83
CA SER A 148 -7.74 -24.35 0.91
C SER A 148 -7.35 -22.91 0.48
N SER A 149 -6.14 -22.75 -0.08
CA SER A 149 -5.73 -21.47 -0.68
C SER A 149 -6.67 -21.02 -1.79
N GLY A 150 -7.15 -21.96 -2.61
CA GLY A 150 -8.12 -21.72 -3.68
C GLY A 150 -9.44 -21.15 -3.15
N MET A 151 -10.04 -21.82 -2.15
CA MET A 151 -11.31 -21.36 -1.55
C MET A 151 -11.20 -19.97 -0.93
N ARG A 152 -10.08 -19.69 -0.23
CA ARG A 152 -9.82 -18.34 0.32
C ARG A 152 -9.79 -17.28 -0.77
N SER A 153 -9.10 -17.57 -1.87
CA SER A 153 -9.02 -16.64 -2.99
C SER A 153 -10.37 -16.48 -3.70
N ARG A 154 -11.14 -17.56 -3.88
CA ARG A 154 -12.48 -17.51 -4.48
C ARG A 154 -13.44 -16.63 -3.68
N LEU A 155 -13.53 -16.87 -2.36
CA LEU A 155 -14.36 -16.07 -1.48
C LEU A 155 -13.89 -14.61 -1.44
N GLY A 156 -12.58 -14.39 -1.37
CA GLY A 156 -11.99 -13.06 -1.40
C GLY A 156 -12.35 -12.27 -2.67
N PHE A 157 -12.24 -12.92 -3.83
CA PHE A 157 -12.65 -12.35 -5.11
C PHE A 157 -14.15 -12.07 -5.15
N ALA A 158 -14.97 -13.06 -4.78
CA ALA A 158 -16.42 -12.96 -4.76
C ALA A 158 -16.90 -11.77 -3.92
N ILE A 159 -16.36 -11.59 -2.71
CA ILE A 159 -16.67 -10.43 -1.86
C ILE A 159 -16.29 -9.13 -2.59
N ALA A 160 -15.07 -9.05 -3.11
CA ALA A 160 -14.55 -7.80 -3.68
C ALA A 160 -15.33 -7.35 -4.94
N VAL A 161 -15.83 -8.29 -5.74
CA VAL A 161 -16.62 -7.99 -6.95
C VAL A 161 -18.10 -7.74 -6.69
N HIS A 162 -18.66 -8.09 -5.53
CA HIS A 162 -20.06 -7.80 -5.21
C HIS A 162 -20.26 -6.54 -4.37
N ILE A 163 -19.18 -5.98 -3.81
CA ILE A 163 -19.21 -4.69 -3.09
C ILE A 163 -19.33 -3.48 -4.05
N ASN A 164 -19.25 -3.70 -5.38
CA ASN A 164 -19.45 -2.69 -6.41
C ASN A 164 -18.58 -1.41 -6.27
N PRO A 165 -17.25 -1.55 -6.14
CA PRO A 165 -16.34 -0.40 -5.96
C PRO A 165 -16.32 0.53 -7.17
N ASP A 166 -15.86 1.76 -6.97
CA ASP A 166 -15.58 2.72 -8.05
C ASP A 166 -14.30 2.37 -8.81
N ILE A 167 -13.31 1.89 -8.07
CA ILE A 167 -11.99 1.49 -8.55
C ILE A 167 -11.71 0.06 -8.08
N MET A 168 -11.50 -0.85 -9.03
CA MET A 168 -11.11 -2.23 -8.74
C MET A 168 -9.62 -2.40 -8.96
N ILE A 169 -8.90 -2.90 -7.97
CA ILE A 169 -7.46 -3.16 -8.05
C ILE A 169 -7.23 -4.65 -7.98
N ILE A 170 -6.62 -5.24 -9.01
CA ILE A 170 -6.42 -6.68 -9.12
C ILE A 170 -4.92 -6.95 -9.15
N ASP A 171 -4.36 -7.47 -8.05
CA ASP A 171 -2.93 -7.75 -7.91
C ASP A 171 -2.66 -9.26 -7.92
N GLU A 172 -2.26 -9.77 -9.08
CA GLU A 172 -1.93 -11.18 -9.34
C GLU A 172 -3.03 -12.20 -8.96
N ALA A 173 -4.25 -11.72 -8.72
CA ALA A 173 -5.31 -12.51 -8.12
C ALA A 173 -6.11 -13.37 -9.12
N LEU A 174 -5.83 -13.29 -10.42
CA LEU A 174 -6.53 -14.12 -11.42
C LEU A 174 -5.94 -15.51 -11.60
N SER A 175 -4.75 -15.79 -11.05
CA SER A 175 -4.10 -17.10 -11.18
C SER A 175 -4.56 -18.10 -10.11
N VAL A 176 -5.72 -17.88 -9.49
CA VAL A 176 -6.22 -18.66 -8.35
C VAL A 176 -7.53 -19.37 -8.72
N GLY A 177 -7.58 -20.68 -8.48
CA GLY A 177 -8.77 -21.50 -8.79
C GLY A 177 -8.54 -22.41 -10.00
N ASP A 178 -9.64 -22.88 -10.58
CA ASP A 178 -9.67 -23.66 -11.82
C ASP A 178 -10.04 -22.75 -13.00
N ASP A 179 -9.95 -23.28 -14.22
CA ASP A 179 -10.25 -22.52 -15.44
C ASP A 179 -11.69 -22.00 -15.48
N THR A 180 -12.63 -22.72 -14.85
CA THR A 180 -14.04 -22.32 -14.79
C THR A 180 -14.22 -21.06 -13.92
N PHE A 181 -13.59 -21.04 -12.75
CA PHE A 181 -13.59 -19.87 -11.87
C PHE A 181 -12.80 -18.70 -12.47
N TYR A 182 -11.70 -18.98 -13.17
CA TYR A 182 -10.96 -17.97 -13.92
C TYR A 182 -11.86 -17.26 -14.94
N GLN A 183 -12.63 -18.02 -15.73
CA GLN A 183 -13.55 -17.44 -16.71
C GLN A 183 -14.62 -16.58 -16.03
N LYS A 184 -15.24 -17.06 -14.93
CA LYS A 184 -16.17 -16.24 -14.11
C LYS A 184 -15.54 -14.91 -13.68
N CYS A 185 -14.27 -14.92 -13.26
CA CYS A 185 -13.56 -13.70 -12.87
C CYS A 185 -13.38 -12.75 -14.06
N VAL A 186 -12.98 -13.27 -15.22
CA VAL A 186 -12.78 -12.47 -16.44
C VAL A 186 -14.10 -11.86 -16.91
N ASP A 187 -15.17 -12.64 -16.96
CA ASP A 187 -16.49 -12.16 -17.36
C ASP A 187 -16.96 -11.03 -16.45
N LYS A 188 -16.76 -11.16 -15.14
CA LYS A 188 -17.12 -10.11 -14.18
C LYS A 188 -16.27 -8.84 -14.34
N ILE A 189 -14.99 -8.98 -14.67
CA ILE A 189 -14.11 -7.84 -14.98
C ILE A 189 -14.59 -7.11 -16.24
N MET A 190 -14.99 -7.86 -17.28
CA MET A 190 -15.52 -7.28 -18.51
C MET A 190 -16.86 -6.57 -18.26
N GLU A 191 -17.75 -7.16 -17.46
CA GLU A 191 -19.00 -6.51 -17.03
C GLU A 191 -18.72 -5.18 -16.33
N PHE A 192 -17.72 -5.12 -15.44
CA PHE A 192 -17.33 -3.87 -14.78
C PHE A 192 -16.75 -2.83 -15.72
N LYS A 193 -15.97 -3.28 -16.71
CA LYS A 193 -15.45 -2.42 -17.77
C LYS A 193 -16.59 -1.81 -18.58
N GLU A 194 -17.61 -2.60 -18.94
CA GLU A 194 -18.81 -2.13 -19.65
C GLU A 194 -19.64 -1.14 -18.81
N GLN A 195 -19.68 -1.32 -17.49
CA GLN A 195 -20.30 -0.39 -16.54
C GLN A 195 -19.51 0.91 -16.36
N GLY A 196 -18.34 1.06 -16.99
CA GLY A 196 -17.49 2.25 -16.88
C GLY A 196 -16.78 2.37 -15.52
N LYS A 197 -16.59 1.26 -14.80
CA LYS A 197 -15.75 1.22 -13.60
C LYS A 197 -14.28 1.29 -13.99
N THR A 198 -13.46 1.85 -13.11
CA THR A 198 -12.01 1.96 -13.37
C THR A 198 -11.31 0.74 -12.80
N ILE A 199 -10.44 0.10 -13.58
CA ILE A 199 -9.78 -1.14 -13.16
C ILE A 199 -8.27 -0.95 -13.24
N LEU A 200 -7.57 -1.19 -12.13
CA LEU A 200 -6.12 -1.28 -12.08
C LEU A 200 -5.71 -2.76 -12.08
N PHE A 201 -5.10 -3.22 -13.15
CA PHE A 201 -4.73 -4.61 -13.33
C PHE A 201 -3.22 -4.81 -13.22
N VAL A 202 -2.76 -5.46 -12.15
CA VAL A 202 -1.35 -5.77 -11.92
C VAL A 202 -1.14 -7.27 -12.17
N SER A 203 -0.41 -7.61 -13.24
CA SER A 203 -0.17 -8.99 -13.61
C SER A 203 1.18 -9.19 -14.27
N HIS A 204 1.73 -10.39 -14.08
CA HIS A 204 2.90 -10.89 -14.79
C HIS A 204 2.52 -11.59 -16.11
N SER A 205 1.23 -11.89 -16.32
CA SER A 205 0.74 -12.53 -17.54
C SER A 205 0.42 -11.49 -18.61
N LEU A 206 1.31 -11.33 -19.59
CA LEU A 206 1.12 -10.40 -20.70
C LEU A 206 -0.12 -10.71 -21.54
N ASN A 207 -0.53 -11.97 -21.61
CA ASN A 207 -1.74 -12.35 -22.35
C ASN A 207 -3.00 -11.85 -21.65
N GLN A 208 -3.05 -11.94 -20.31
CA GLN A 208 -4.17 -11.38 -19.54
C GLN A 208 -4.23 -9.86 -19.68
N VAL A 209 -3.08 -9.19 -19.57
CA VAL A 209 -2.98 -7.73 -19.72
C VAL A 209 -3.45 -7.32 -21.13
N LYS A 210 -3.01 -8.03 -22.18
CA LYS A 210 -3.42 -7.77 -23.56
C LYS A 210 -4.93 -7.90 -23.77
N MET A 211 -5.56 -8.86 -23.10
CA MET A 211 -6.99 -9.12 -23.25
C MET A 211 -7.86 -8.09 -22.51
N ILE A 212 -7.38 -7.60 -21.36
CA ILE A 212 -8.21 -6.86 -20.39
C ILE A 212 -7.95 -5.34 -20.44
N CYS A 213 -6.69 -4.93 -20.63
CA CYS A 213 -6.26 -3.54 -20.44
C CYS A 213 -6.32 -2.69 -21.72
N ASP A 214 -6.71 -1.44 -21.57
CA ASP A 214 -6.70 -0.42 -22.63
C ASP A 214 -5.32 0.21 -22.76
N ARG A 215 -4.73 0.61 -21.63
CA ARG A 215 -3.37 1.16 -21.54
C ARG A 215 -2.56 0.46 -20.47
N VAL A 216 -1.24 0.52 -20.61
CA VAL A 216 -0.30 -0.14 -19.71
C VAL A 216 0.84 0.79 -19.32
N ALA A 217 1.22 0.74 -18.03
CA ALA A 217 2.49 1.23 -17.51
C ALA A 217 3.49 0.08 -17.37
N TRP A 218 4.68 0.25 -17.93
CA TRP A 218 5.82 -0.61 -17.68
C TRP A 218 6.68 -0.02 -16.56
N MET A 219 6.69 -0.71 -15.42
CA MET A 219 7.54 -0.43 -14.28
C MET A 219 8.88 -1.17 -14.35
N HIS A 220 9.96 -0.47 -14.01
CA HIS A 220 11.30 -1.01 -14.03
C HIS A 220 12.15 -0.48 -12.86
N PHE A 221 12.39 -1.31 -11.84
CA PHE A 221 13.18 -0.97 -10.65
C PHE A 221 12.81 0.38 -10.00
N GLY A 222 11.52 0.64 -9.84
CA GLY A 222 10.98 1.83 -9.19
C GLY A 222 10.79 3.04 -10.10
N GLU A 223 11.10 2.93 -11.39
CA GLU A 223 10.82 3.96 -12.39
C GLU A 223 9.70 3.51 -13.32
N LEU A 224 8.90 4.49 -13.77
CA LEU A 224 7.99 4.31 -14.88
C LEU A 224 8.81 4.42 -16.17
N ARG A 225 9.04 3.29 -16.83
CA ARG A 225 9.87 3.23 -18.04
C ARG A 225 9.10 3.63 -19.28
N GLU A 226 7.84 3.24 -19.35
CA GLU A 226 6.99 3.47 -20.50
C GLU A 226 5.53 3.44 -20.08
N ILE A 227 4.69 4.25 -20.73
CA ILE A 227 3.24 4.27 -20.55
C ILE A 227 2.61 4.54 -21.91
N GLY A 228 1.60 3.75 -22.28
CA GLY A 228 1.01 3.85 -23.62
C GLY A 228 -0.09 2.83 -23.84
N GLU A 229 -0.46 2.66 -25.10
CA GLU A 229 -1.41 1.63 -25.54
C GLU A 229 -0.87 0.23 -25.23
N THR A 230 -1.76 -0.67 -24.81
CA THR A 230 -1.39 -2.00 -24.31
C THR A 230 -0.50 -2.79 -25.26
N GLU A 231 -0.81 -2.82 -26.56
CA GLU A 231 -0.07 -3.65 -27.53
C GLU A 231 1.37 -3.18 -27.72
N GLU A 232 1.58 -1.87 -27.86
CA GLU A 232 2.90 -1.26 -28.07
C GLU A 232 3.82 -1.48 -26.87
N VAL A 233 3.34 -1.17 -25.67
CA VAL A 233 4.13 -1.32 -24.43
C VAL A 233 4.45 -2.80 -24.17
N ILE A 234 3.52 -3.72 -24.46
CA ILE A 234 3.76 -5.16 -24.35
C ILE A 234 4.84 -5.62 -25.32
N GLU A 235 4.86 -5.11 -26.56
CA GLU A 235 5.89 -5.45 -27.55
C GLU A 235 7.28 -5.02 -27.07
N HIS A 236 7.43 -3.78 -26.62
CA HIS A 236 8.68 -3.26 -26.07
C HIS A 236 9.14 -4.05 -24.83
N TYR A 237 8.21 -4.39 -23.93
CA TYR A 237 8.50 -5.23 -22.78
C TYR A 237 8.93 -6.65 -23.18
N ARG A 238 8.28 -7.27 -24.17
CA ARG A 238 8.65 -8.60 -24.70
C ARG A 238 10.05 -8.59 -25.30
N LYS A 239 10.38 -7.57 -26.09
CA LYS A 239 11.72 -7.39 -26.66
C LYS A 239 12.77 -7.31 -25.55
N PHE A 240 12.55 -6.47 -24.55
CA PHE A 240 13.41 -6.39 -23.37
C PHE A 240 13.54 -7.73 -22.65
N SER A 241 12.44 -8.43 -22.40
CA SER A 241 12.47 -9.72 -21.70
C SER A 241 13.22 -10.78 -22.50
N SER A 242 13.07 -10.81 -23.82
CA SER A 242 13.79 -11.73 -24.71
C SER A 242 15.29 -11.45 -24.68
N ASP A 243 15.69 -10.19 -24.83
CA ASP A 243 17.09 -9.78 -24.79
C ASP A 243 17.71 -10.01 -23.41
N PHE A 244 16.94 -9.83 -22.34
CA PHE A 244 17.39 -10.16 -20.98
C PHE A 244 17.59 -11.66 -20.78
N LYS A 245 16.73 -12.52 -21.35
CA LYS A 245 16.85 -13.98 -21.27
C LYS A 245 18.07 -14.53 -22.03
N LYS A 246 18.47 -13.87 -23.13
CA LYS A 246 19.67 -14.23 -23.91
C LYS A 246 20.98 -13.98 -23.16
N LYS A 247 20.99 -13.13 -22.13
CA LYS A 247 22.19 -12.83 -21.33
C LYS A 247 22.62 -14.01 -20.45
N THR A 248 23.92 -14.14 -20.26
CA THR A 248 24.49 -15.13 -19.34
C THR A 248 24.01 -14.90 -17.90
N ALA A 249 24.06 -15.93 -17.05
CA ALA A 249 23.68 -15.79 -15.64
C ALA A 249 24.49 -14.69 -14.90
N LYS A 250 25.78 -14.55 -15.24
CA LYS A 250 26.67 -13.52 -14.68
C LYS A 250 26.22 -12.11 -15.06
N GLU A 251 25.89 -11.88 -16.33
CA GLU A 251 25.40 -10.59 -16.83
C GLU A 251 24.04 -10.24 -16.24
N ARG A 252 23.11 -11.20 -16.17
CA ARG A 252 21.79 -10.98 -15.53
C ARG A 252 21.94 -10.59 -14.07
N LYS A 253 22.81 -11.27 -13.32
CA LYS A 253 23.09 -10.95 -11.92
C LYS A 253 23.72 -9.57 -11.77
N LYS A 254 24.70 -9.23 -12.61
CA LYS A 254 25.32 -7.90 -12.63
C LYS A 254 24.29 -6.80 -12.90
N TYR A 255 23.46 -6.96 -13.93
CA TYR A 255 22.39 -6.02 -14.27
C TYR A 255 21.44 -5.79 -13.09
N GLN A 256 20.97 -6.85 -12.44
CA GLN A 256 20.10 -6.74 -11.27
C GLN A 256 20.79 -6.04 -10.09
N GLN A 257 22.08 -6.32 -9.86
CA GLN A 257 22.85 -5.66 -8.80
C GLN A 257 23.02 -4.17 -9.06
N ASP A 258 23.31 -3.79 -10.30
CA ASP A 258 23.49 -2.39 -10.68
C ASP A 258 22.17 -1.63 -10.53
N LYS A 259 21.04 -2.20 -10.98
CA LYS A 259 19.72 -1.61 -10.77
C LYS A 259 19.32 -1.49 -9.30
N LYS A 260 19.62 -2.49 -8.46
CA LYS A 260 19.40 -2.38 -7.01
C LYS A 260 20.29 -1.32 -6.36
N LYS A 261 21.53 -1.13 -6.83
CA LYS A 261 22.39 -0.04 -6.35
C LYS A 261 21.82 1.32 -6.72
N GLU A 262 21.24 1.48 -7.91
CA GLU A 262 20.53 2.71 -8.28
C GLU A 262 19.35 2.99 -7.34
N GLN A 263 18.58 1.97 -6.94
CA GLN A 263 17.50 2.13 -5.96
C GLN A 263 17.98 2.56 -4.57
N ILE A 264 19.18 2.15 -4.16
CA ILE A 264 19.76 2.56 -2.87
C ILE A 264 20.37 3.98 -2.97
N LYS A 265 20.98 4.31 -4.11
CA LYS A 265 21.65 5.60 -4.33
C LYS A 265 20.71 6.75 -4.69
N PHE A 266 19.46 6.47 -5.02
CA PHE A 266 18.49 7.51 -5.35
C PHE A 266 18.40 8.52 -4.20
N ASN A 267 18.58 9.80 -4.53
CA ASN A 267 18.60 10.88 -3.57
C ASN A 267 17.40 11.81 -3.83
N ILE A 268 16.54 11.94 -2.83
CA ILE A 268 15.32 12.73 -2.94
C ILE A 268 15.58 14.23 -3.08
N ASP A 269 16.64 14.75 -2.47
CA ASP A 269 16.99 16.17 -2.55
C ASP A 269 17.54 16.53 -3.94
N GLU A 270 18.33 15.64 -4.54
CA GLU A 270 18.79 15.78 -5.92
C GLU A 270 17.62 15.72 -6.90
N TYR A 271 16.70 14.76 -6.69
CA TYR A 271 15.49 14.66 -7.50
C TYR A 271 14.62 15.93 -7.38
N ARG A 272 14.42 16.45 -6.17
CA ARG A 272 13.69 17.70 -5.94
C ARG A 272 14.34 18.88 -6.67
N LYS A 273 15.67 19.01 -6.63
CA LYS A 273 16.40 20.04 -7.38
C LYS A 273 16.14 19.93 -8.88
N SER A 274 16.16 18.72 -9.43
CA SER A 274 15.86 18.50 -10.86
C SER A 274 14.44 18.95 -11.24
N LEU A 275 13.45 18.72 -10.38
CA LEU A 275 12.08 19.19 -10.61
C LEU A 275 11.99 20.72 -10.59
N ILE A 276 12.70 21.38 -9.67
CA ILE A 276 12.76 22.84 -9.61
C ILE A 276 13.39 23.41 -10.88
N GLU A 277 14.51 22.83 -11.33
CA GLU A 277 15.18 23.24 -12.57
C GLU A 277 14.25 23.10 -13.79
N ASP A 278 13.44 22.04 -13.84
CA ASP A 278 12.49 21.83 -14.94
C ASP A 278 11.33 22.83 -14.92
N GLU A 279 10.83 23.25 -13.76
CA GLU A 279 9.83 24.34 -13.67
C GLU A 279 10.43 25.70 -14.04
N VAL A 280 11.68 25.97 -13.65
CA VAL A 280 12.38 27.19 -14.04
C VAL A 280 12.59 27.25 -15.56
N LYS A 281 12.90 26.12 -16.22
CA LYS A 281 12.98 26.05 -17.69
C LYS A 281 11.65 26.35 -18.38
N LYS A 282 10.51 26.11 -17.72
CA LYS A 282 9.18 26.49 -18.23
C LYS A 282 8.83 27.96 -17.99
N GLY A 283 9.75 28.75 -17.41
CA GLY A 283 9.59 30.18 -17.19
C GLY A 283 9.02 30.56 -15.82
N ILE A 284 8.90 29.62 -14.88
CA ILE A 284 8.48 29.91 -13.51
C ILE A 284 9.66 30.51 -12.73
N ASP A 285 9.42 31.57 -11.95
CA ASP A 285 10.44 32.14 -11.07
C ASP A 285 10.98 31.09 -10.10
N LYS A 286 12.29 31.14 -9.81
CA LYS A 286 12.94 30.12 -8.97
C LYS A 286 12.30 29.99 -7.58
N ASN A 287 11.95 31.10 -6.93
CA ASN A 287 11.36 31.04 -5.59
C ASN A 287 9.95 30.47 -5.64
N GLN A 288 9.20 30.75 -6.71
CA GLN A 288 7.88 30.18 -6.92
C GLN A 288 7.98 28.68 -7.23
N ALA A 289 8.89 28.28 -8.12
CA ALA A 289 9.15 26.88 -8.44
C ALA A 289 9.56 26.06 -7.20
N GLU A 290 10.41 26.62 -6.33
CA GLU A 290 10.78 25.99 -5.06
C GLU A 290 9.56 25.74 -4.16
N LYS A 291 8.67 26.72 -4.03
CA LYS A 291 7.43 26.59 -3.24
C LYS A 291 6.47 25.57 -3.86
N ASP A 292 6.23 25.64 -5.16
CA ASP A 292 5.29 24.77 -5.86
C ASP A 292 5.74 23.30 -5.85
N VAL A 293 7.04 23.05 -6.00
CA VAL A 293 7.61 21.70 -5.90
C VAL A 293 7.54 21.21 -4.44
N GLN A 294 7.87 22.06 -3.46
CA GLN A 294 7.77 21.69 -2.04
C GLN A 294 6.32 21.32 -1.65
N GLU A 295 5.35 22.11 -2.10
CA GLU A 295 3.94 21.86 -1.83
C GLU A 295 3.48 20.55 -2.48
N ARG A 296 3.69 20.36 -3.79
CA ARG A 296 3.31 19.12 -4.50
C ARG A 296 3.97 17.87 -3.92
N MET A 297 5.22 17.98 -3.45
CA MET A 297 5.94 16.83 -2.92
C MET A 297 5.55 16.47 -1.48
N TYR A 298 5.08 17.41 -0.66
CA TYR A 298 4.95 17.19 0.79
C TYR A 298 3.59 17.55 1.40
N HIS A 299 2.65 18.14 0.66
CA HIS A 299 1.37 18.61 1.20
C HIS A 299 0.53 17.48 1.86
N GLN A 300 0.55 16.28 1.29
CA GLN A 300 -0.24 15.14 1.77
C GLN A 300 0.50 14.29 2.82
N ILE A 301 1.67 14.72 3.28
CA ILE A 301 2.61 13.84 3.97
C ILE A 301 2.61 14.11 5.46
N THR A 302 2.35 13.05 6.22
CA THR A 302 2.47 13.10 7.67
C THR A 302 3.94 12.87 8.04
N PRO A 303 4.55 13.70 8.90
CA PRO A 303 5.94 13.50 9.31
C PRO A 303 6.13 12.17 10.06
N ASP A 304 7.03 11.32 9.58
CA ASP A 304 7.35 10.02 10.22
C ASP A 304 8.15 10.16 11.53
N LYS A 305 8.70 11.35 11.83
CA LYS A 305 9.54 11.62 13.02
C LYS A 305 8.87 12.62 13.94
N MET A 306 8.91 12.33 15.24
CA MET A 306 8.44 13.26 16.26
C MET A 306 9.27 14.54 16.26
N SER A 307 8.58 15.68 16.20
CA SER A 307 9.18 16.99 16.43
C SER A 307 9.75 17.10 17.86
N LEU A 308 10.66 18.04 18.08
CA LEU A 308 11.27 18.24 19.40
C LEU A 308 10.21 18.54 20.48
N THR A 309 9.20 19.34 20.16
CA THR A 309 8.11 19.66 21.09
C THR A 309 7.31 18.42 21.44
N THR A 310 6.96 17.60 20.44
CA THR A 310 6.28 16.32 20.68
C THR A 310 7.13 15.40 21.56
N ARG A 311 8.45 15.34 21.37
CA ARG A 311 9.35 14.53 22.23
C ARG A 311 9.33 14.99 23.68
N ILE A 312 9.40 16.30 23.91
CA ILE A 312 9.37 16.87 25.26
C ILE A 312 8.03 16.53 25.92
N VAL A 313 6.91 16.77 25.23
CA VAL A 313 5.57 16.49 25.74
C VAL A 313 5.38 15.00 26.05
N THR A 314 5.78 14.10 25.12
CA THR A 314 5.71 12.66 25.35
C THR A 314 6.64 12.21 26.47
N GLY A 315 7.84 12.79 26.59
CA GLY A 315 8.75 12.52 27.70
C GLY A 315 8.14 12.90 29.06
N ILE A 316 7.53 14.09 29.14
CA ILE A 316 6.81 14.55 30.34
C ILE A 316 5.63 13.62 30.64
N ALA A 317 4.87 13.20 29.64
CA ALA A 317 3.74 12.27 29.81
C ALA A 317 4.19 10.90 30.32
N ILE A 318 5.30 10.35 29.81
CA ILE A 318 5.88 9.09 30.28
C ILE A 318 6.37 9.22 31.72
N LEU A 319 7.05 10.31 32.06
CA LEU A 319 7.49 10.58 33.44
C LEU A 319 6.30 10.73 34.39
N GLY A 320 5.23 11.41 33.95
CA GLY A 320 3.98 11.52 34.69
C GLY A 320 3.32 10.16 34.91
N LEU A 321 3.20 9.32 33.88
CA LEU A 321 2.67 7.96 33.99
C LEU A 321 3.51 7.09 34.93
N ALA A 322 4.84 7.17 34.83
CA ALA A 322 5.75 6.46 35.73
C ALA A 322 5.58 6.95 37.17
N PHE A 323 5.46 8.25 37.40
CA PHE A 323 5.18 8.83 38.70
C PHE A 323 3.86 8.30 39.27
N PHE A 324 2.74 8.41 38.54
CA PHE A 324 1.45 7.89 39.01
C PHE A 324 1.44 6.37 39.23
N ALA A 325 2.14 5.61 38.40
CA ALA A 325 2.32 4.17 38.61
C ALA A 325 3.10 3.89 39.91
N LEU A 326 4.17 4.64 40.18
CA LEU A 326 4.94 4.51 41.42
C LEU A 326 4.13 4.97 42.65
N VAL A 327 3.37 6.06 42.55
CA VAL A 327 2.44 6.50 43.61
C VAL A 327 1.46 5.37 43.93
N ASN A 328 0.82 4.79 42.90
CA ASN A 328 -0.12 3.69 43.04
C ASN A 328 0.53 2.43 43.67
N ILE A 329 1.75 2.06 43.26
CA ILE A 329 2.50 0.93 43.84
C ILE A 329 2.91 1.21 45.29
N SER A 330 3.32 2.44 45.58
CA SER A 330 3.81 2.83 46.90
C SER A 330 2.69 2.93 47.94
N GLY A 331 1.43 3.11 47.51
CA GLY A 331 0.27 3.25 48.39
C GLY A 331 0.14 4.62 49.08
N HIS A 332 0.98 5.59 48.71
CA HIS A 332 0.92 6.97 49.21
C HIS A 332 -0.03 7.84 48.37
N SER A 333 -0.52 8.95 48.94
CA SER A 333 -1.29 9.94 48.17
C SER A 333 -0.37 10.73 47.22
N VAL A 334 -0.96 11.23 46.12
CA VAL A 334 -0.24 12.08 45.15
C VAL A 334 0.41 13.29 45.82
N THR A 335 -0.28 13.92 46.77
CA THR A 335 0.22 15.06 47.54
C THR A 335 1.45 14.69 48.40
N ASN A 336 1.41 13.56 49.09
CA ASN A 336 2.51 13.09 49.93
C ASN A 336 3.74 12.72 49.08
N SER A 337 3.53 12.08 47.92
CA SER A 337 4.63 11.73 47.02
C SER A 337 5.27 12.92 46.31
N LEU A 338 4.55 14.06 46.19
CA LEU A 338 5.10 15.32 45.69
C LEU A 338 5.97 16.02 46.74
N GLU A 339 5.53 16.03 48.01
CA GLU A 339 6.26 16.66 49.12
C GLU A 339 7.45 15.81 49.61
N HIS A 340 7.34 14.48 49.51
CA HIS A 340 8.34 13.53 49.98
C HIS A 340 8.66 12.48 48.90
N PRO A 341 9.51 12.82 47.90
CA PRO A 341 9.78 11.94 46.75
C PRO A 341 10.41 10.59 47.13
N THR A 342 11.10 10.52 48.27
CA THR A 342 11.72 9.29 48.80
C THR A 342 10.69 8.22 49.16
N THR A 343 9.43 8.60 49.44
CA THR A 343 8.34 7.68 49.78
C THR A 343 7.93 6.76 48.63
N LEU A 344 8.21 7.14 47.38
CA LEU A 344 7.96 6.33 46.19
C LEU A 344 8.79 5.03 46.17
N MET A 345 9.95 5.02 46.81
CA MET A 345 10.84 3.85 46.94
C MET A 345 10.52 3.00 48.18
N HIS A 346 9.62 3.48 49.05
CA HIS A 346 9.28 2.86 50.33
C HIS A 346 7.76 2.60 50.38
N PRO A 347 7.30 1.48 49.79
CA PRO A 347 5.88 1.15 49.79
C PRO A 347 5.36 1.01 51.22
N VAL A 348 4.14 1.50 51.46
CA VAL A 348 3.46 1.36 52.75
C VAL A 348 3.30 -0.12 53.05
N GLN A 349 3.90 -0.60 54.14
CA GLN A 349 3.63 -1.95 54.62
C GLN A 349 2.18 -2.03 55.06
N HIS A 350 1.33 -2.66 54.25
CA HIS A 350 0.01 -3.08 54.70
C HIS A 350 0.23 -4.07 55.85
N LYS A 351 -0.02 -3.65 57.09
CA LYS A 351 -0.29 -4.59 58.17
C LYS A 351 -1.55 -5.35 57.76
N VAL A 352 -1.35 -6.58 57.29
CA VAL A 352 -2.43 -7.56 57.13
C VAL A 352 -3.12 -7.65 58.48
N ARG A 353 -4.38 -7.23 58.53
CA ARG A 353 -5.26 -7.41 59.68
C ARG A 353 -6.09 -8.66 59.47
#